data_AF-A0A2D5F6E7-F1
#
_entry.id   AF-A0A2D5F6E7-F1
#
_cell.length_a   1.000
_cell.length_b   1.000
_cell.length_c   1.000
_cell.angle_alpha   90.00
_cell.angle_beta   90.00
_cell.angle_gamma   90.00
#
_symmetry.space_group_name_H-M   'P 1'
#
loop_
_entity.id
_entity.type
_entity.pdbx_description
1 polymer ?
#
loop_
_entity_poly.entity_id
_entity_poly.type
_entity_poly.pdbx_seq_one_letter_code
_entity_poly.pdbx_strand_id
1 'polypeptide(L)'
;MLTVEGKKFDWKNIPLNFCVEGNAKDTYGTARVYHKLLKELEERKLGKLYEKLIAPLTMAFRDIEFEGLEIDEQKLEELGVELQEKIVKAERALRDAAGLDDEINLNSTKDLIKIIFSLEKKDKEKDYTVVEDFGLGLYPFQFTKKGAPSTNEETLVKVAQMVEEEFVSRGLKVE
;
A
#
# COMPACT_ATOMS: atom_id res chain seq x y z
N MET A 1 28.02 -2.12 8.84
CA MET A 1 27.66 -3.22 7.93
C MET A 1 28.69 -3.34 6.81
N LEU A 2 29.32 -4.51 6.69
CA LEU A 2 30.03 -4.90 5.47
C LEU A 2 29.06 -4.70 4.30
N THR A 3 29.43 -3.87 3.33
CA THR A 3 28.64 -3.67 2.12
C THR A 3 28.66 -4.97 1.34
N VAL A 4 27.60 -5.76 1.51
CA VAL A 4 27.35 -6.93 0.70
C VAL A 4 27.03 -6.47 -0.72
N GLU A 5 27.87 -6.83 -1.68
CA GLU A 5 27.55 -6.66 -3.09
C GLU A 5 26.57 -7.78 -3.51
N GLY A 6 25.32 -7.40 -3.82
CA GLY A 6 24.31 -8.31 -4.36
C GLY A 6 23.18 -8.67 -3.39
N LYS A 7 22.10 -9.26 -3.94
CA LYS A 7 20.84 -9.53 -3.23
C LYS A 7 20.86 -10.78 -2.32
N LYS A 8 21.89 -11.63 -2.43
CA LYS A 8 22.01 -12.88 -1.65
C LYS A 8 23.43 -13.00 -1.11
N PHE A 9 23.55 -13.05 0.21
CA PHE A 9 24.81 -13.27 0.90
C PHE A 9 24.62 -14.31 1.96
N ASP A 10 25.55 -15.25 2.01
CA ASP A 10 25.53 -16.35 2.94
C ASP A 10 26.12 -15.89 4.29
N TRP A 11 25.24 -15.39 5.15
CA TRP A 11 25.58 -14.97 6.51
C TRP A 11 26.00 -16.12 7.41
N LYS A 12 25.69 -17.37 7.06
CA LYS A 12 26.02 -18.54 7.89
C LYS A 12 27.48 -18.95 7.71
N ASN A 13 28.00 -18.85 6.48
CA ASN A 13 29.33 -19.34 6.13
C ASN A 13 30.37 -18.23 5.89
N ILE A 14 30.16 -17.05 6.49
CA ILE A 14 31.11 -15.94 6.40
C ILE A 14 32.45 -16.32 7.08
N PRO A 15 33.62 -16.05 6.43
CA PRO A 15 34.91 -16.31 7.05
C PRO A 15 35.11 -15.48 8.32
N LEU A 16 35.71 -16.10 9.35
CA LEU A 16 35.84 -15.52 10.70
C LEU A 16 36.54 -14.15 10.70
N ASN A 17 37.57 -13.96 9.87
CA ASN A 17 38.29 -12.69 9.75
C ASN A 17 37.36 -11.53 9.34
N PHE A 18 36.41 -11.78 8.42
CA PHE A 18 35.43 -10.78 8.01
C PHE A 18 34.37 -10.55 9.09
N CYS A 19 33.94 -11.59 9.82
CA CYS A 19 33.04 -11.42 10.97
C CYS A 19 33.66 -10.50 12.02
N VAL A 20 34.92 -10.74 12.38
CA VAL A 20 35.65 -9.95 13.39
C VAL A 20 35.74 -8.50 12.95
N GLU A 21 36.15 -8.25 11.71
CA GLU A 21 36.27 -6.89 11.18
C GLU A 21 34.91 -6.17 11.12
N GLY A 22 33.86 -6.83 10.62
CA GLY A 22 32.51 -6.29 10.53
C GLY A 22 31.94 -5.93 11.90
N ASN A 23 31.99 -6.87 12.85
CA ASN A 23 31.49 -6.67 14.22
C ASN A 23 32.30 -5.59 14.96
N ALA A 24 33.61 -5.53 14.76
CA ALA A 24 34.45 -4.47 15.31
C ALA A 24 34.04 -3.10 14.76
N LYS A 25 33.79 -2.98 13.45
CA LYS A 25 33.31 -1.74 12.83
C LYS A 25 31.94 -1.33 13.33
N ASP A 26 31.01 -2.26 13.47
CA ASP A 26 29.66 -1.96 13.95
C ASP A 26 29.67 -1.53 15.43
N THR A 27 30.47 -2.19 16.26
CA THR A 27 30.67 -1.80 17.67
C THR A 27 31.32 -0.41 17.76
N TYR A 28 32.40 -0.17 17.00
CA TYR A 28 33.11 1.10 16.98
C TYR A 28 32.22 2.25 16.51
N GLY A 29 31.48 2.04 15.41
CA GLY A 29 30.54 3.01 14.87
C GLY A 29 29.42 3.34 15.86
N THR A 30 28.84 2.30 16.47
CA THR A 30 27.77 2.46 17.47
C THR A 30 28.24 3.25 18.68
N ALA A 31 29.41 2.93 19.23
CA ALA A 31 29.99 3.66 20.37
C ALA A 31 30.22 5.15 20.05
N ARG A 32 30.72 5.46 18.84
CA ARG A 32 30.94 6.86 18.43
C ARG A 32 29.63 7.63 18.26
N VAL A 33 28.62 7.01 17.65
CA VAL A 33 27.32 7.64 17.43
C VAL A 33 26.58 7.82 18.75
N TYR A 34 26.69 6.87 19.68
CA TYR A 34 26.07 6.92 20.99
C TYR A 34 26.38 8.24 21.73
N HIS A 35 27.66 8.61 21.84
CA HIS A 35 28.04 9.83 22.55
C HIS A 35 27.44 11.11 21.92
N LYS A 36 27.39 11.16 20.58
CA LYS A 36 26.79 12.30 19.88
C LYS A 36 25.29 12.38 20.13
N LEU A 37 24.58 11.26 19.99
CA LEU A 37 23.14 11.20 20.17
C LEU A 37 22.72 11.46 21.62
N LEU A 38 23.49 10.97 22.59
CA LEU A 38 23.23 11.23 24.02
C LEU A 38 23.28 12.72 24.31
N LYS A 39 24.28 13.43 23.79
CA LYS A 39 24.38 14.88 23.93
C LYS A 39 23.18 15.60 23.30
N GLU A 40 22.80 15.23 22.08
CA GLU A 40 21.62 15.82 21.42
C GLU A 40 20.31 15.54 22.18
N LEU A 41 20.20 14.36 22.81
CA LEU A 41 19.06 13.98 23.65
C LEU A 41 18.94 14.86 24.89
N GLU A 42 20.07 15.16 25.54
CA GLU A 42 20.15 16.07 26.68
C GLU A 42 19.84 17.51 26.27
N GLU A 43 20.43 18.01 25.18
CA GLU A 43 20.19 19.35 24.63
C GLU A 43 18.69 19.55 24.31
N ARG A 44 18.01 18.51 23.83
CA ARG A 44 16.56 18.51 23.56
C ARG A 44 15.70 18.18 24.77
N LYS A 45 16.29 17.92 25.95
CA LYS A 45 15.61 17.57 27.21
C LYS A 45 14.74 16.31 27.12
N LEU A 46 15.12 15.35 26.28
CA LEU A 46 14.37 14.11 26.03
C LEU A 46 14.88 12.91 26.86
N GLY A 47 15.92 13.08 27.68
CA GLY A 47 16.54 12.00 28.46
C GLY A 47 15.55 11.18 29.30
N LYS A 48 14.65 11.86 30.05
CA LYS A 48 13.64 11.16 30.87
C LYS A 48 12.65 10.33 30.04
N LEU A 49 12.26 10.81 28.86
CA LEU A 49 11.36 10.07 27.97
C LEU A 49 12.06 8.80 27.45
N TYR A 50 13.32 8.93 27.04
CA TYR A 50 14.10 7.80 26.57
C TYR A 50 14.29 6.75 27.67
N GLU A 51 14.79 7.15 28.84
CA GLU A 51 15.12 6.23 29.93
C GLU A 51 13.90 5.57 30.57
N LYS A 52 12.79 6.30 30.73
CA LYS A 52 11.60 5.79 31.43
C LYS A 52 10.61 5.07 30.54
N LEU A 53 10.64 5.31 29.23
CA LEU A 53 9.66 4.75 28.30
C LEU A 53 10.33 3.99 27.15
N ILE A 54 11.16 4.66 26.35
CA ILE A 54 11.69 4.07 25.10
C ILE A 54 12.64 2.90 25.36
N ALA A 55 13.61 3.04 26.27
CA ALA A 55 14.56 1.99 26.58
C ALA A 55 13.86 0.74 27.18
N PRO A 56 12.96 0.87 28.16
CA PRO A 56 12.19 -0.28 28.67
C PRO A 56 11.28 -0.93 27.62
N LEU A 57 10.66 -0.15 26.72
CA LEU A 57 9.79 -0.68 25.66
C LEU A 57 10.52 -1.67 24.74
N THR A 58 11.84 -1.54 24.58
CA THR A 58 12.63 -2.46 23.75
C THR A 58 12.54 -3.89 24.28
N MET A 59 12.50 -4.05 25.60
CA MET A 59 12.35 -5.36 26.25
C MET A 59 10.94 -5.91 26.07
N ALA A 60 9.91 -5.05 26.19
CA ALA A 60 8.53 -5.44 25.96
C ALA A 60 8.30 -5.89 24.51
N PHE A 61 8.86 -5.18 23.51
CA PHE A 61 8.76 -5.58 22.11
C PHE A 61 9.49 -6.90 21.84
N ARG A 62 10.69 -7.09 22.41
CA ARG A 62 11.40 -8.38 22.34
C ARG A 62 10.52 -9.52 22.86
N ASP A 63 9.86 -9.32 23.99
CA ASP A 63 9.04 -10.37 24.61
C ASP A 63 7.80 -10.67 23.77
N ILE A 64 7.14 -9.65 23.21
CA ILE A 64 6.02 -9.81 22.26
C ILE A 64 6.46 -10.56 21.00
N GLU A 65 7.61 -10.20 20.42
CA GLU A 65 8.15 -10.85 19.22
C GLU A 65 8.56 -12.30 19.49
N PHE A 66 9.11 -12.59 20.67
CA PHE A 66 9.54 -13.93 21.04
C PHE A 66 8.34 -14.85 21.33
N GLU A 67 7.31 -14.35 22.01
CA GLU A 67 6.09 -15.11 22.28
C GLU A 67 5.32 -15.40 21.00
N GLY A 68 5.24 -14.41 20.09
CA GLY A 68 4.50 -14.54 18.85
C GLY A 68 2.98 -14.54 19.06
N LEU A 69 2.26 -15.02 18.04
CA LEU A 69 0.81 -15.14 18.06
C LEU A 69 0.42 -16.53 17.56
N GLU A 70 -0.48 -17.19 18.28
CA GLU A 70 -1.10 -18.44 17.80
C GLU A 70 -2.12 -18.10 16.71
N ILE A 71 -1.98 -18.74 15.55
CA ILE A 71 -2.81 -18.52 14.37
C ILE A 71 -3.42 -19.84 13.92
N ASP A 72 -4.73 -19.85 13.74
CA ASP A 72 -5.44 -20.97 13.11
C ASP A 72 -5.31 -20.87 11.58
N GLU A 73 -4.37 -21.63 11.02
CA GLU A 73 -4.10 -21.67 9.59
C GLU A 73 -5.30 -22.18 8.79
N GLN A 74 -6.02 -23.18 9.31
CA GLN A 74 -7.19 -23.74 8.63
C GLN A 74 -8.28 -22.68 8.52
N LYS A 75 -8.51 -21.91 9.59
CA LYS A 75 -9.52 -20.86 9.54
C LYS A 75 -9.17 -19.74 8.56
N LEU A 76 -7.89 -19.40 8.43
CA LEU A 76 -7.42 -18.44 7.42
C LEU A 76 -7.61 -18.97 6.00
N GLU A 77 -7.38 -20.25 5.76
CA GLU A 77 -7.61 -20.87 4.45
C GLU A 77 -9.11 -20.88 4.08
N GLU A 78 -9.98 -21.29 5.01
CA GLU A 78 -11.43 -21.22 4.84
C GLU A 78 -11.90 -19.79 4.51
N LEU A 79 -11.40 -18.79 5.25
CA LEU A 79 -11.71 -17.39 5.02
C LEU A 79 -11.20 -16.93 3.65
N GLY A 80 -10.02 -17.37 3.24
CA GLY A 80 -9.45 -17.09 1.93
C GLY A 80 -10.35 -17.57 0.80
N VAL A 81 -10.86 -18.81 0.90
CA VAL A 81 -11.82 -19.38 -0.06
C VAL A 81 -13.12 -18.57 -0.09
N GLU A 82 -13.69 -18.26 1.09
CA GLU A 82 -14.94 -17.48 1.19
C GLU A 82 -14.81 -16.09 0.55
N LEU A 83 -13.71 -15.38 0.83
CA LEU A 83 -13.45 -14.06 0.26
C LEU A 83 -13.24 -14.15 -1.25
N GLN A 84 -12.53 -15.16 -1.73
CA GLN A 84 -12.33 -15.35 -3.16
C GLN A 84 -13.65 -15.59 -3.89
N GLU A 85 -14.55 -16.40 -3.32
CA GLU A 85 -15.88 -16.60 -3.90
C GLU A 85 -16.69 -15.30 -3.96
N LYS A 86 -16.62 -14.46 -2.91
CA LYS A 86 -17.30 -13.16 -2.88
C LYS A 86 -16.73 -12.21 -3.94
N ILE A 87 -15.40 -12.17 -4.09
CA ILE A 87 -14.72 -11.37 -5.10
C ILE A 87 -15.17 -11.81 -6.50
N VAL A 88 -15.14 -13.10 -6.81
CA VAL A 88 -15.55 -13.62 -8.13
C VAL A 88 -17.03 -13.31 -8.42
N LYS A 89 -17.92 -13.48 -7.43
CA LYS A 89 -19.34 -13.14 -7.58
C LYS A 89 -19.56 -11.65 -7.84
N ALA A 90 -18.88 -10.78 -7.08
CA ALA A 90 -18.95 -9.34 -7.24
C ALA A 90 -18.38 -8.88 -8.59
N GLU A 91 -17.25 -9.45 -9.00
CA GLU A 91 -16.61 -9.16 -10.29
C GLU A 91 -17.54 -9.52 -11.46
N ARG A 92 -18.13 -10.70 -11.42
CA ARG A 92 -19.09 -11.14 -12.44
C ARG A 92 -20.32 -10.23 -12.49
N ALA A 93 -20.91 -9.90 -11.34
CA ALA A 93 -22.07 -9.01 -11.29
C ALA A 93 -21.73 -7.62 -11.86
N LEU A 94 -20.54 -7.11 -11.57
CA LEU A 94 -20.07 -5.83 -12.10
C LEU A 94 -19.87 -5.88 -13.62
N ARG A 95 -19.23 -6.94 -14.13
CA ARG A 95 -19.04 -7.16 -15.57
C ARG A 95 -20.37 -7.27 -16.30
N ASP A 96 -21.30 -8.05 -15.77
CA ASP A 96 -22.64 -8.24 -16.34
C ASP A 96 -23.43 -6.92 -16.35
N ALA A 97 -23.38 -6.13 -15.26
CA ALA A 97 -24.09 -4.86 -15.15
C ALA A 97 -23.52 -3.78 -16.09
N ALA A 98 -22.21 -3.76 -16.31
CA ALA A 98 -21.53 -2.77 -17.14
C ALA A 98 -21.28 -3.25 -18.59
N GLY A 99 -21.66 -4.49 -18.94
CA GLY A 99 -21.44 -5.07 -20.27
C GLY A 99 -19.96 -5.18 -20.65
N LEU A 100 -19.09 -5.51 -19.69
CA LEU A 100 -17.64 -5.52 -19.86
C LEU A 100 -17.13 -6.86 -20.41
N ASP A 101 -16.12 -6.79 -21.27
CA ASP A 101 -15.40 -7.96 -21.78
C ASP A 101 -14.39 -8.50 -20.74
N ASP A 102 -14.05 -9.79 -20.82
CA ASP A 102 -13.10 -10.48 -19.93
C ASP A 102 -11.67 -9.94 -20.06
N GLU A 103 -11.33 -9.31 -21.18
CA GLU A 103 -10.01 -8.68 -21.40
C GLU A 103 -9.76 -7.47 -20.48
N ILE A 104 -10.81 -6.88 -19.90
CA ILE A 104 -10.73 -5.70 -19.05
C ILE A 104 -10.28 -6.10 -17.64
N ASN A 105 -9.20 -5.49 -17.15
CA ASN A 105 -8.69 -5.76 -15.81
C ASN A 105 -9.25 -4.74 -14.79
N LEU A 106 -10.23 -5.16 -13.99
CA LEU A 106 -10.85 -4.31 -12.96
C LEU A 106 -9.91 -3.91 -11.81
N ASN A 107 -8.77 -4.58 -11.67
CA ASN A 107 -7.72 -4.20 -10.73
C ASN A 107 -6.73 -3.18 -11.32
N SER A 108 -6.84 -2.86 -12.61
CA SER A 108 -6.00 -1.88 -13.29
C SER A 108 -6.62 -0.50 -13.19
N THR A 109 -5.91 0.43 -12.56
CA THR A 109 -6.28 1.86 -12.53
C THR A 109 -6.51 2.41 -13.94
N LYS A 110 -5.74 1.97 -14.94
CA LYS A 110 -5.88 2.44 -16.34
C LYS A 110 -7.24 2.03 -16.93
N ASP A 111 -7.65 0.80 -16.66
CA ASP A 111 -8.91 0.26 -17.21
C ASP A 111 -10.11 0.84 -16.46
N LEU A 112 -10.02 1.03 -15.14
CA LEU A 112 -11.04 1.74 -14.37
C LEU A 112 -11.24 3.19 -14.86
N ILE A 113 -10.16 3.92 -15.17
CA ILE A 113 -10.26 5.27 -15.76
C ILE A 113 -11.01 5.22 -17.09
N LYS A 114 -10.70 4.23 -17.93
CA LYS A 114 -11.34 4.03 -19.22
C LYS A 114 -12.83 3.69 -19.08
N ILE A 115 -13.20 2.87 -18.11
CA ILE A 115 -14.60 2.48 -17.85
C ILE A 115 -15.40 3.63 -17.25
N ILE A 116 -14.88 4.32 -16.25
CA ILE A 116 -15.69 5.29 -15.48
C ILE A 116 -15.71 6.65 -16.17
N PHE A 117 -14.55 7.12 -16.63
CA PHE A 117 -14.41 8.47 -17.17
C PHE A 117 -14.38 8.50 -18.69
N SER A 118 -14.37 7.34 -19.36
CA SER A 118 -14.19 7.25 -20.81
C SER A 118 -12.92 7.97 -21.27
N LEU A 119 -11.85 7.87 -20.48
CA LEU A 119 -10.56 8.49 -20.77
C LEU A 119 -9.50 7.42 -21.00
N GLU A 120 -8.69 7.60 -22.03
CA GLU A 120 -7.55 6.73 -22.29
C GLU A 120 -6.27 7.57 -22.44
N LYS A 121 -5.14 7.00 -22.03
CA LYS A 121 -3.83 7.58 -22.24
C LYS A 121 -2.93 6.57 -22.96
N LYS A 122 -2.45 6.95 -24.14
CA LYS A 122 -1.44 6.19 -24.88
C LYS A 122 -0.07 6.46 -24.28
N ASP A 123 0.79 5.43 -24.21
CA ASP A 123 2.05 5.46 -23.45
C ASP A 123 3.05 6.57 -23.87
N LYS A 124 2.83 7.22 -25.03
CA LYS A 124 3.67 8.29 -25.57
C LYS A 124 3.06 9.69 -25.47
N GLU A 125 1.79 9.81 -25.07
CA GLU A 125 1.08 11.09 -25.00
C GLU A 125 0.99 11.59 -23.56
N LYS A 126 0.97 12.92 -23.38
CA LYS A 126 0.88 13.53 -22.05
C LYS A 126 -0.57 13.64 -21.59
N ASP A 127 -1.49 13.84 -22.53
CA ASP A 127 -2.89 14.17 -22.26
C ASP A 127 -3.78 12.94 -22.41
N TYR A 128 -4.93 12.98 -21.73
CA TYR A 128 -5.97 11.96 -21.88
C TYR A 128 -6.86 12.29 -23.07
N THR A 129 -7.21 11.28 -23.85
CA THR A 129 -8.19 11.38 -24.94
C THR A 129 -9.51 10.78 -24.51
N VAL A 130 -10.61 11.41 -24.93
CA VAL A 130 -11.96 10.89 -24.69
C VAL A 130 -12.21 9.70 -25.62
N VAL A 131 -12.72 8.62 -25.06
CA VAL A 131 -13.19 7.43 -25.78
C VAL A 131 -14.69 7.59 -25.97
N GLU A 132 -15.14 7.83 -27.20
CA GLU A 132 -16.56 8.14 -27.47
C GLU A 132 -17.48 6.92 -27.32
N ASP A 133 -16.96 5.73 -27.62
CA ASP A 133 -17.78 4.51 -27.77
C ASP A 133 -17.68 3.55 -26.57
N PHE A 134 -17.04 3.95 -25.46
CA PHE A 134 -16.82 3.05 -24.33
C PHE A 134 -16.74 3.78 -22.98
N GLY A 135 -17.33 3.17 -21.94
CA GLY A 135 -17.36 3.69 -20.58
C GLY A 135 -18.57 4.58 -20.27
N LEU A 136 -18.62 5.11 -19.05
CA LEU A 136 -19.74 5.88 -18.51
C LEU A 136 -19.66 7.39 -18.81
N GLY A 137 -18.52 7.88 -19.30
CA GLY A 137 -18.33 9.29 -19.64
C GLY A 137 -18.44 10.26 -18.46
N LEU A 138 -18.23 9.78 -17.22
CA LEU A 138 -18.31 10.62 -16.03
C LEU A 138 -17.12 11.59 -15.97
N TYR A 139 -17.27 12.69 -15.25
CA TYR A 139 -16.20 13.68 -15.13
C TYR A 139 -15.32 13.40 -13.90
N PRO A 140 -13.98 13.29 -14.06
CA PRO A 140 -13.09 13.11 -12.92
C PRO A 140 -12.91 14.43 -12.16
N PHE A 141 -13.25 14.44 -10.88
CA PHE A 141 -13.09 15.63 -10.02
C PHE A 141 -11.84 15.58 -9.12
N GLN A 142 -11.20 14.43 -8.98
CA GLN A 142 -9.93 14.26 -8.25
C GLN A 142 -8.84 13.70 -9.16
N PHE A 143 -7.63 14.24 -9.01
CA PHE A 143 -6.46 13.86 -9.79
C PHE A 143 -5.26 13.55 -8.89
N THR A 144 -4.46 12.58 -9.32
CA THR A 144 -3.18 12.25 -8.70
C THR A 144 -2.16 13.37 -8.87
N LYS A 145 -1.06 13.35 -8.12
CA LYS A 145 0.08 14.28 -8.28
C LYS A 145 0.66 14.32 -9.70
N LYS A 146 0.43 13.26 -10.50
CA LYS A 146 0.88 13.14 -11.90
C LYS A 146 -0.18 13.57 -12.92
N GLY A 147 -1.32 14.12 -12.47
CA GLY A 147 -2.41 14.58 -13.32
C GLY A 147 -3.30 13.48 -13.90
N ALA A 148 -3.14 12.23 -13.46
CA ALA A 148 -4.07 11.15 -13.83
C ALA A 148 -5.36 11.24 -12.99
N PRO A 149 -6.55 11.00 -13.56
CA PRO A 149 -7.78 10.81 -12.80
C PRO A 149 -7.59 9.79 -11.67
N SER A 150 -8.15 10.07 -10.50
CA SER A 150 -8.10 9.16 -9.35
C SER A 150 -9.18 8.09 -9.46
N THR A 151 -8.84 6.84 -9.13
CA THR A 151 -9.79 5.72 -8.97
C THR A 151 -9.71 5.13 -7.56
N ASN A 152 -9.33 5.95 -6.57
CA ASN A 152 -9.36 5.54 -5.17
C ASN A 152 -10.80 5.47 -4.66
N GLU A 153 -11.00 4.76 -3.55
CA GLU A 153 -12.31 4.58 -2.93
C GLU A 153 -13.06 5.90 -2.72
N GLU A 154 -12.39 6.91 -2.16
CA GLU A 154 -13.00 8.22 -1.92
C GLU A 154 -13.54 8.86 -3.20
N THR A 155 -12.82 8.75 -4.32
CA THR A 155 -13.29 9.28 -5.60
C THR A 155 -14.50 8.50 -6.08
N LEU A 156 -14.45 7.17 -6.06
CA LEU A 156 -15.51 6.30 -6.56
C LEU A 156 -16.82 6.47 -5.79
N VAL A 157 -16.76 6.56 -4.45
CA VAL A 157 -17.94 6.77 -3.59
C VAL A 157 -18.61 8.11 -3.90
N LYS A 158 -17.82 9.18 -4.06
CA LYS A 158 -18.36 10.50 -4.41
C LYS A 158 -18.92 10.52 -5.83
N VAL A 159 -18.28 9.88 -6.80
CA VAL A 159 -18.84 9.73 -8.16
C VAL A 159 -20.21 9.04 -8.09
N ALA A 160 -20.32 7.94 -7.32
CA ALA A 160 -21.59 7.24 -7.14
C ALA A 160 -22.67 8.14 -6.53
N GLN A 161 -22.34 8.90 -5.47
CA GLN A 161 -23.26 9.87 -4.86
C GLN A 161 -23.73 10.95 -5.85
N MET A 162 -22.81 11.51 -6.64
CA MET A 162 -23.16 12.52 -7.65
C MET A 162 -24.10 11.94 -8.73
N VAL A 163 -23.89 10.68 -9.11
CA VAL A 163 -24.79 9.98 -10.03
C VAL A 163 -26.16 9.80 -9.37
N GLU A 164 -26.24 9.30 -8.13
CA GLU A 164 -27.50 9.15 -7.40
C GLU A 164 -28.28 10.48 -7.27
N GLU A 165 -27.60 11.57 -6.93
CA GLU A 165 -28.19 12.92 -6.87
C GLU A 165 -28.77 13.36 -8.21
N GLU A 166 -28.06 13.09 -9.32
CA GLU A 166 -28.55 13.35 -10.68
C GLU A 166 -29.75 12.48 -11.07
N PHE A 167 -29.79 11.21 -10.65
CA PHE A 167 -30.95 10.34 -10.87
C PHE A 167 -32.19 10.90 -10.15
N VAL A 168 -32.02 11.31 -8.89
CA VAL A 168 -33.09 11.92 -8.09
C VAL A 168 -33.55 13.24 -8.70
N SER A 169 -32.64 14.11 -9.12
CA SER A 169 -32.99 15.41 -9.72
C SER A 169 -33.79 15.26 -11.03
N ARG A 170 -33.54 14.17 -11.77
CA ARG A 170 -34.26 13.81 -13.01
C ARG A 170 -35.55 13.03 -12.76
N GLY A 171 -35.91 12.77 -11.50
CA GLY A 171 -37.12 12.04 -11.13
C GLY A 171 -37.07 10.55 -11.46
N LEU A 172 -35.88 10.00 -11.69
CA LEU A 172 -35.66 8.56 -11.87
C LEU A 172 -35.55 7.91 -10.49
N LYS A 173 -36.14 6.73 -10.32
CA LYS A 173 -35.99 5.98 -9.08
C LYS A 173 -34.60 5.38 -9.03
N VAL A 174 -33.91 5.60 -7.91
CA VAL A 174 -32.75 4.80 -7.51
C VAL A 174 -33.35 3.50 -6.95
N GLU A 175 -33.14 2.37 -7.63
CA GLU A 175 -33.45 1.05 -7.07
C GLU A 175 -32.33 0.58 -6.15
#